data_AF-A0A3L6FTJ4-F1
#
_entry.id   AF-A0A3L6FTJ4-F1
#
_cell.length_a   1.000
_cell.length_b   1.000
_cell.length_c   1.000
_cell.angle_alpha   90.00
_cell.angle_beta   90.00
_cell.angle_gamma   90.00
#
_symmetry.space_group_name_H-M   'P 1'
#
loop_
_entity.id
_entity.type
_entity.pdbx_description
1 polymer ?
#
loop_
_entity_poly.entity_id
_entity_poly.type
_entity_poly.pdbx_seq_one_letter_code
_entity_poly.pdbx_strand_id
1 'polypeptide(L)'
;MLVFFCILVGPGRSRVIWAFPRNVGVWLHHITPWWLYHVGQNLILDSDIFLLHVEERKFVAAGLDNWYWSHVVQCRSCNAALKAMKALEATLQVASVAVVGFLAVAKGTVLTSTVQRAAVVSAAVLCFAASHWLANFIQKNFYFQDYIHAYK
;
A
#
# COMPACT_ATOMS: atom_id res chain seq x y z
N MET A 1 -26.15 5.54 -5.09
CA MET A 1 -25.20 6.21 -4.17
C MET A 1 -25.11 5.34 -2.92
N LEU A 2 -23.91 5.01 -2.44
CA LEU A 2 -23.71 4.27 -1.20
C LEU A 2 -23.40 5.29 -0.11
N VAL A 3 -24.12 5.22 1.01
CA VAL A 3 -23.79 5.92 2.25
C VAL A 3 -23.30 4.87 3.23
N PHE A 4 -22.10 5.05 3.75
CA PHE A 4 -21.44 4.09 4.63
C PHE A 4 -20.92 4.81 5.87
N PHE A 5 -21.37 4.36 7.05
CA PHE A 5 -20.94 4.86 8.35
C PHE A 5 -20.20 3.77 9.10
N CYS A 6 -19.02 4.10 9.61
CA CYS A 6 -18.24 3.24 10.49
C CYS A 6 -18.15 3.93 11.86
N ILE A 7 -18.78 3.33 12.87
CA ILE A 7 -18.88 3.87 14.23
C ILE A 7 -17.98 3.03 15.13
N LEU A 8 -17.04 3.65 15.84
CA LEU A 8 -16.20 2.96 16.82
C LEU A 8 -17.03 2.59 18.05
N VAL A 9 -17.05 1.32 18.43
CA VAL A 9 -17.82 0.82 19.59
C VAL A 9 -16.88 0.33 20.70
N GLY A 10 -15.61 0.07 20.38
CA GLY A 10 -14.56 -0.23 21.35
C GLY A 10 -13.22 -0.52 20.68
N PRO A 11 -12.18 -0.86 21.46
CA PRO A 11 -10.89 -1.29 20.95
C PRO A 11 -11.01 -2.42 19.92
N GLY A 12 -10.58 -2.17 18.68
CA GLY A 12 -10.65 -3.16 17.60
C GLY A 12 -12.07 -3.53 17.16
N ARG A 13 -13.11 -2.82 17.61
CA ARG A 13 -14.51 -3.10 17.25
C ARG A 13 -15.19 -1.87 16.67
N SER A 14 -15.71 -2.02 15.46
CA SER A 14 -16.55 -1.02 14.82
C SER A 14 -17.93 -1.60 14.49
N ARG A 15 -18.93 -0.74 14.45
CA ARG A 15 -20.25 -1.04 13.91
C ARG A 15 -20.36 -0.34 12.57
N VAL A 16 -20.62 -1.13 11.55
CA VAL A 16 -20.81 -0.64 10.18
C VAL A 16 -22.29 -0.54 9.88
N ILE A 17 -22.72 0.59 9.34
CA ILE A 17 -24.09 0.84 8.91
C ILE A 17 -24.02 1.39 7.49
N TRP A 18 -24.78 0.81 6.57
CA TRP A 18 -24.86 1.29 5.19
C TRP A 18 -26.30 1.53 4.75
N ALA A 19 -26.45 2.43 3.80
CA ALA A 19 -27.71 2.70 3.13
C ALA A 19 -27.45 2.99 1.65
N PHE A 20 -28.41 2.60 0.81
CA PHE A 20 -28.36 2.83 -0.62
C PHE A 20 -29.47 3.80 -1.06
N PRO A 21 -29.33 5.11 -0.78
CA PRO A 21 -30.28 6.08 -1.29
C PRO A 21 -30.23 6.10 -2.83
N ARG A 22 -31.40 5.97 -3.45
CA ARG A 22 -31.58 6.08 -4.90
C ARG A 22 -32.30 7.36 -5.26
N ASN A 23 -31.77 8.04 -6.27
CA ASN A 23 -32.41 9.19 -6.91
C ASN A 23 -32.57 9.00 -8.44
N VAL A 24 -32.27 7.79 -8.96
CA VAL A 24 -32.28 7.48 -10.40
C VAL A 24 -33.17 6.27 -10.65
N GLY A 25 -34.01 6.33 -11.69
CA GLY A 25 -34.87 5.21 -12.09
C GLY A 25 -35.97 4.89 -11.08
N VAL A 26 -36.51 5.89 -10.39
CA VAL A 26 -37.52 5.73 -9.34
C VAL A 26 -38.79 5.02 -9.86
N TRP A 27 -39.13 5.22 -11.14
CA TRP A 27 -40.24 4.52 -11.79
C TRP A 27 -40.00 3.00 -11.96
N LEU A 28 -38.74 2.54 -11.98
CA LEU A 28 -38.39 1.14 -12.16
C LEU A 28 -38.84 0.26 -10.98
N HIS A 29 -39.12 0.88 -9.83
CA HIS A 29 -39.74 0.23 -8.67
C HIS A 29 -41.16 -0.29 -8.94
N HIS A 30 -41.84 0.18 -9.99
CA HIS A 30 -43.13 -0.35 -10.42
C HIS A 30 -43.02 -1.67 -11.18
N ILE A 31 -41.84 -2.00 -11.73
CA ILE A 31 -41.59 -3.22 -12.50
C ILE A 31 -40.80 -4.23 -11.67
N THR A 32 -39.79 -3.76 -10.93
CA THR A 32 -38.88 -4.62 -10.19
C THR A 32 -39.09 -4.45 -8.68
N PRO A 33 -39.37 -5.55 -7.94
CA PRO A 33 -39.51 -5.52 -6.49
C PRO A 33 -38.28 -4.92 -5.79
N TRP A 34 -38.51 -4.12 -4.75
CA TRP A 34 -37.45 -3.45 -3.98
C TRP A 34 -36.39 -4.40 -3.43
N TRP A 35 -36.79 -5.60 -2.98
CA TRP A 35 -35.90 -6.57 -2.35
C TRP A 35 -34.81 -7.09 -3.30
N LEU A 36 -35.07 -7.20 -4.61
CA LEU A 36 -34.08 -7.68 -5.59
C LEU A 36 -32.87 -6.76 -5.66
N TYR A 37 -33.10 -5.46 -5.57
CA TYR A 37 -32.03 -4.47 -5.55
C TYR A 37 -31.25 -4.51 -4.24
N HIS A 38 -31.93 -4.69 -3.11
CA HIS A 38 -31.26 -4.86 -1.82
C HIS A 38 -30.37 -6.11 -1.82
N VAL A 39 -30.83 -7.24 -2.38
CA VAL A 39 -30.02 -8.47 -2.48
C VAL A 39 -28.76 -8.24 -3.31
N GLY A 40 -28.88 -7.63 -4.49
CA GLY A 40 -27.72 -7.38 -5.36
C GLY A 40 -26.71 -6.41 -4.73
N GLN A 41 -27.18 -5.35 -4.08
CA GLN A 41 -26.31 -4.36 -3.44
C GLN A 41 -25.67 -4.89 -2.14
N ASN A 42 -26.41 -5.66 -1.34
CA ASN A 42 -25.88 -6.29 -0.13
C ASN A 42 -24.87 -7.38 -0.46
N LEU A 43 -25.03 -8.12 -1.57
CA LEU A 43 -24.06 -9.15 -1.97
C LEU A 43 -22.62 -8.61 -2.08
N ILE A 44 -22.47 -7.37 -2.57
CA ILE A 44 -21.16 -6.71 -2.70
C ILE A 44 -20.60 -6.32 -1.33
N LEU A 45 -21.41 -5.73 -0.45
CA LEU A 45 -20.96 -5.39 0.91
C LEU A 45 -20.69 -6.62 1.76
N ASP A 46 -21.51 -7.66 1.63
CA ASP A 46 -21.37 -8.90 2.38
C ASP A 46 -20.08 -9.62 1.98
N SER A 47 -19.69 -9.58 0.69
CA SER A 47 -18.39 -10.12 0.26
C SER A 47 -17.22 -9.37 0.86
N ASP A 48 -17.29 -8.04 0.91
CA ASP A 48 -16.24 -7.20 1.46
C ASP A 48 -16.14 -7.36 2.99
N ILE A 49 -17.28 -7.40 3.69
CA ILE A 49 -17.36 -7.63 5.14
C ILE A 49 -16.82 -9.02 5.50
N PHE A 50 -17.14 -10.05 4.71
CA PHE A 50 -16.62 -11.40 4.93
C PHE A 50 -15.08 -11.43 4.81
N LEU A 51 -14.53 -10.74 3.81
CA LEU A 51 -13.09 -10.64 3.63
C LEU A 51 -12.43 -9.95 4.83
N LEU A 52 -12.97 -8.81 5.27
CA LEU A 52 -12.47 -8.10 6.47
C LEU A 52 -12.55 -8.98 7.73
N HIS A 53 -13.62 -9.76 7.90
CA HIS A 53 -13.77 -10.68 9.03
C HIS A 53 -12.71 -11.81 9.02
N VAL A 54 -12.40 -12.35 7.85
CA VAL A 54 -11.34 -13.36 7.70
C VAL A 54 -9.98 -12.74 7.98
N GLU A 55 -9.73 -11.53 7.50
CA GLU A 55 -8.50 -10.80 7.77
C GLU A 55 -8.34 -10.53 9.26
N GLU A 56 -9.35 -9.97 9.94
CA GLU A 56 -9.31 -9.71 11.39
C GLU A 56 -8.96 -10.98 12.19
N ARG A 57 -9.55 -12.13 11.85
CA ARG A 57 -9.20 -13.40 12.52
C ARG A 57 -7.75 -13.82 12.26
N LYS A 58 -7.24 -13.63 11.05
CA LYS A 58 -5.83 -13.91 10.74
C LYS A 58 -4.89 -12.95 11.48
N PHE A 59 -5.27 -11.68 11.60
CA PHE A 59 -4.55 -10.69 12.41
C PHE A 59 -4.53 -11.09 13.89
N VAL A 60 -5.66 -11.49 14.47
CA VAL A 60 -5.75 -11.92 15.88
C VAL A 60 -4.95 -13.21 16.12
N ALA A 61 -5.00 -14.17 15.20
CA ALA A 61 -4.29 -15.45 15.33
C ALA A 61 -2.77 -15.29 15.21
N ALA A 62 -2.31 -14.37 14.36
CA ALA A 62 -0.91 -14.04 14.26
C ALA A 62 -0.47 -13.25 15.51
N GLY A 63 -1.20 -12.19 15.87
CA GLY A 63 -0.74 -11.18 16.82
C GLY A 63 -0.36 -9.91 16.06
N LEU A 64 -0.38 -8.75 16.74
CA LEU A 64 -0.01 -7.50 16.06
C LEU A 64 1.45 -7.58 15.62
N ASP A 65 2.36 -7.88 16.53
CA ASP A 65 3.81 -7.86 16.36
C ASP A 65 4.38 -8.73 15.22
N ASN A 66 3.60 -9.65 14.63
CA ASN A 66 4.09 -10.57 13.60
C ASN A 66 3.32 -10.54 12.27
N TRP A 67 2.53 -9.50 11.99
CA TRP A 67 1.82 -9.34 10.72
C TRP A 67 2.71 -9.48 9.48
N TYR A 68 3.92 -8.92 9.54
CA TYR A 68 4.92 -9.06 8.49
C TYR A 68 5.17 -10.54 8.14
N TRP A 69 5.34 -11.39 9.15
CA TRP A 69 5.62 -12.82 8.96
C TRP A 69 4.38 -13.61 8.56
N SER A 70 3.22 -13.31 9.15
CA SER A 70 2.00 -14.07 8.92
C SER A 70 1.35 -13.78 7.56
N HIS A 71 1.45 -12.54 7.07
CA HIS A 71 0.84 -12.14 5.82
C HIS A 71 1.87 -11.80 4.74
N VAL A 72 2.74 -10.81 4.95
CA VAL A 72 3.61 -10.31 3.87
C VAL A 72 4.54 -11.40 3.34
N VAL A 73 5.15 -12.18 4.25
CA VAL A 73 6.05 -13.28 3.86
C VAL A 73 5.29 -14.47 3.28
N GLN A 74 4.12 -14.82 3.83
CA GLN A 74 3.35 -15.98 3.38
C GLN A 74 2.55 -15.71 2.09
N CYS A 75 2.16 -14.46 1.84
CA CYS A 75 1.45 -14.05 0.64
C CYS A 75 2.41 -13.95 -0.55
N ARG A 76 2.19 -14.78 -1.57
CA ARG A 76 3.04 -14.82 -2.77
C ARG A 76 3.16 -13.45 -3.46
N SER A 77 2.05 -12.72 -3.58
CA SER A 77 2.01 -11.42 -4.26
C SER A 77 2.80 -10.38 -3.48
N CYS A 78 2.52 -10.23 -2.18
CA CYS A 78 3.20 -9.27 -1.31
C CYS A 78 4.70 -9.58 -1.16
N ASN A 79 5.07 -10.85 -0.98
CA ASN A 79 6.45 -11.28 -0.88
C ASN A 79 7.22 -10.99 -2.17
N ALA A 80 6.63 -11.31 -3.34
CA ALA A 80 7.24 -11.02 -4.63
C ALA A 80 7.44 -9.51 -4.85
N ALA A 81 6.41 -8.70 -4.55
CA ALA A 81 6.49 -7.25 -4.64
C ALA A 81 7.57 -6.67 -3.71
N LEU A 82 7.62 -7.14 -2.46
CA LEU A 82 8.62 -6.73 -1.48
C LEU A 82 10.04 -7.06 -1.95
N LYS A 83 10.28 -8.29 -2.45
CA LYS A 83 11.58 -8.70 -2.99
C LYS A 83 11.99 -7.83 -4.18
N ALA A 84 11.06 -7.54 -5.10
CA ALA A 84 11.33 -6.71 -6.25
C ALA A 84 11.69 -5.26 -5.83
N MET A 85 10.92 -4.66 -4.92
CA MET A 85 11.19 -3.31 -4.43
C MET A 85 12.49 -3.23 -3.61
N LYS A 86 12.80 -4.25 -2.81
CA LYS A 86 14.08 -4.32 -2.08
C LYS A 86 15.27 -4.50 -3.01
N ALA A 87 15.12 -5.28 -4.08
CA ALA A 87 16.14 -5.37 -5.12
C ALA A 87 16.31 -4.01 -5.84
N LEU A 88 15.23 -3.30 -6.15
CA LEU A 88 15.28 -1.97 -6.77
C LEU A 88 15.94 -0.92 -5.87
N GLU A 89 15.61 -0.92 -4.57
CA GLU A 89 16.25 -0.06 -3.57
C GLU A 89 17.78 -0.27 -3.56
N ALA A 90 18.21 -1.53 -3.47
CA ALA A 90 19.62 -1.88 -3.45
C ALA A 90 20.33 -1.54 -4.78
N THR A 91 19.70 -1.78 -5.92
CA THR A 91 20.31 -1.47 -7.23
C THR A 91 20.44 0.04 -7.45
N LEU A 92 19.44 0.85 -7.11
CA LEU A 92 19.55 2.31 -7.18
C LEU A 92 20.68 2.82 -6.30
N GLN A 93 20.77 2.33 -5.06
CA GLN A 93 21.80 2.77 -4.11
C GLN A 93 23.21 2.38 -4.60
N VAL A 94 23.42 1.11 -4.97
CA VAL A 94 24.72 0.63 -5.47
C VAL A 94 25.12 1.37 -6.75
N ALA A 95 24.18 1.56 -7.70
CA ALA A 95 24.45 2.29 -8.93
C ALA A 95 24.84 3.75 -8.65
N SER A 96 24.15 4.43 -7.73
CA SER A 96 24.47 5.83 -7.37
C SER A 96 25.88 5.98 -6.80
N VAL A 97 26.28 5.10 -5.88
CA VAL A 97 27.61 5.10 -5.26
C VAL A 97 28.69 4.72 -6.28
N ALA A 98 28.42 3.71 -7.12
CA ALA A 98 29.34 3.28 -8.17
C ALA A 98 29.61 4.40 -9.19
N VAL A 99 28.57 5.13 -9.60
CA VAL A 99 28.70 6.27 -10.54
C VAL A 99 29.56 7.37 -9.93
N VAL A 100 29.32 7.77 -8.68
CA VAL A 100 30.11 8.82 -8.01
C VAL A 100 31.56 8.38 -7.81
N GLY A 101 31.77 7.13 -7.37
CA GLY A 101 33.11 6.56 -7.17
C GLY A 101 33.91 6.46 -8.49
N PHE A 102 33.25 6.02 -9.56
CA PHE A 102 33.87 5.97 -10.88
C PHE A 102 34.24 7.36 -11.39
N LEU A 103 33.37 8.36 -11.23
CA LEU A 103 33.68 9.74 -11.61
C LEU A 103 34.87 10.33 -10.85
N ALA A 104 35.07 9.94 -9.58
CA ALA A 104 36.18 10.41 -8.77
C ALA A 104 37.55 9.90 -9.26
N VAL A 105 37.60 8.69 -9.84
CA VAL A 105 38.84 8.07 -10.35
C VAL A 105 39.04 8.33 -11.85
N ALA A 106 37.97 8.52 -12.60
CA ALA A 106 38.03 8.72 -14.04
C ALA A 106 38.82 9.99 -14.41
N LYS A 107 39.82 9.83 -15.29
CA LYS A 107 40.56 10.96 -15.86
C LYS A 107 39.63 11.83 -16.73
N GLY A 108 40.08 13.06 -16.99
CA GLY A 108 39.42 14.11 -17.81
C GLY A 108 38.80 13.68 -19.14
N THR A 109 39.15 12.50 -19.65
CA THR A 109 38.79 11.95 -20.95
C THR A 109 37.40 11.31 -21.03
N VAL A 110 36.79 10.87 -19.92
CA VAL A 110 35.50 10.15 -19.95
C VAL A 110 34.29 11.08 -20.08
N LEU A 111 34.32 12.22 -19.38
CA LEU A 111 33.33 13.29 -19.49
C LEU A 111 34.09 14.58 -19.73
N THR A 112 34.00 15.07 -20.96
CA THR A 112 34.79 16.20 -21.45
C THR A 112 34.20 17.56 -21.05
N SER A 113 32.88 17.63 -20.82
CA SER A 113 32.20 18.86 -20.39
C SER A 113 31.85 18.88 -18.90
N THR A 114 32.08 20.02 -18.24
CA THR A 114 31.65 20.28 -16.85
C THR A 114 30.14 20.09 -16.66
N VAL A 115 29.35 20.45 -17.67
CA VAL A 115 27.88 20.31 -17.65
C VAL A 115 27.48 18.83 -17.59
N GLN A 116 28.16 17.97 -18.34
CA GLN A 116 27.88 16.53 -18.33
C GLN A 116 28.24 15.89 -16.98
N ARG A 117 29.37 16.30 -16.37
CA ARG A 117 29.75 15.85 -15.03
C ARG A 117 28.72 16.27 -13.97
N ALA A 118 28.29 17.53 -14.00
CA ALA A 118 27.27 18.04 -13.09
C ALA A 118 25.93 17.31 -13.27
N ALA A 119 25.52 17.04 -14.52
CA ALA A 119 24.31 16.28 -14.82
C ALA A 119 24.38 14.86 -14.25
N VAL A 120 25.49 14.14 -14.46
CA VAL A 120 25.65 12.77 -13.94
C VAL A 120 25.65 12.74 -12.41
N VAL A 121 26.33 13.69 -11.76
CA VAL A 121 26.32 13.81 -10.28
C VAL A 121 24.91 14.10 -9.77
N SER A 122 24.18 15.03 -10.41
CA SER A 122 22.79 15.33 -10.02
C SER A 122 21.87 14.12 -10.18
N ALA A 123 22.01 13.34 -11.26
CA ALA A 123 21.25 12.12 -11.47
C ALA A 123 21.57 11.05 -10.40
N ALA A 124 22.86 10.89 -10.03
CA ALA A 124 23.25 9.97 -8.96
C ALA A 124 22.64 10.37 -7.60
N VAL A 125 22.64 11.67 -7.27
CA VAL A 125 22.01 12.19 -6.04
C VAL A 125 20.49 11.96 -6.05
N LEU A 126 19.82 12.17 -7.18
CA LEU A 126 18.39 11.90 -7.32
C LEU A 126 18.07 10.41 -7.17
N CYS A 127 18.87 9.52 -7.76
CA CYS A 127 18.72 8.07 -7.57
C CYS A 127 18.88 7.68 -6.09
N PHE A 128 19.84 8.26 -5.38
CA PHE A 128 20.02 8.01 -3.95
C PHE A 128 18.83 8.52 -3.12
N ALA A 129 18.31 9.72 -3.43
CA ALA A 129 17.11 10.24 -2.78
C ALA A 129 15.89 9.33 -3.05
N ALA A 130 15.74 8.84 -4.29
CA ALA A 130 14.70 7.92 -4.66
C ALA A 130 14.81 6.56 -3.95
N SER A 131 16.02 6.02 -3.74
CA SER A 131 16.21 4.78 -2.97
C SER A 131 15.80 4.96 -1.51
N HIS A 132 16.13 6.08 -0.88
CA HIS A 132 15.70 6.39 0.49
C HIS A 132 14.19 6.60 0.60
N TRP A 133 13.59 7.27 -0.38
CA TRP A 133 12.13 7.40 -0.44
C TRP A 133 11.47 6.03 -0.58
N LEU A 134 12.00 5.16 -1.45
CA LEU A 134 11.50 3.80 -1.63
C LEU A 134 11.65 2.96 -0.36
N ALA A 135 12.77 3.07 0.35
CA ALA A 135 12.97 2.39 1.64
C ALA A 135 11.91 2.80 2.66
N ASN A 136 11.62 4.11 2.77
CA ASN A 136 10.57 4.63 3.64
C ASN A 136 9.17 4.19 3.19
N PHE A 137 8.92 4.14 1.88
CA PHE A 137 7.68 3.61 1.32
C PHE A 137 7.50 2.13 1.68
N ILE A 138 8.54 1.30 1.51
CA ILE A 138 8.49 -0.12 1.88
C ILE A 138 8.21 -0.26 3.38
N GLN A 139 8.88 0.53 4.22
CA GLN A 139 8.68 0.50 5.67
C GLN A 139 7.22 0.81 6.06
N LYS A 140 6.63 1.84 5.45
CA LYS A 140 5.25 2.25 5.73
C LYS A 140 4.19 1.27 5.23
N ASN A 141 4.45 0.53 4.15
CA ASN A 141 3.44 -0.33 3.54
C ASN A 141 3.57 -1.81 3.93
N PHE A 142 4.78 -2.31 4.17
CA PHE A 142 5.03 -3.75 4.41
C PHE A 142 5.41 -4.08 5.85
N TYR A 143 6.03 -3.16 6.57
CA TYR A 143 6.52 -3.38 7.94
C TYR A 143 5.75 -2.57 8.99
N PHE A 144 4.87 -1.65 8.56
CA PHE A 144 4.17 -0.80 9.48
C PHE A 144 3.19 -1.59 10.32
N GLN A 145 3.37 -1.46 11.63
CA GLN A 145 2.48 -1.97 12.64
C GLN A 145 1.50 -0.86 13.01
N ASP A 146 0.20 -1.11 12.86
CA ASP A 146 -0.79 -0.11 13.24
C ASP A 146 -0.61 0.32 14.70
N TYR A 147 -0.64 1.63 14.91
CA TYR A 147 -0.44 2.25 16.21
C TYR A 147 -1.68 1.96 17.06
N ILE A 148 -1.62 0.98 17.96
CA ILE A 148 -2.72 0.64 18.86
C ILE A 148 -2.99 1.84 19.79
N HIS A 149 -4.01 2.64 19.49
CA HIS A 149 -4.51 3.69 20.41
C HIS A 149 -5.29 3.14 21.60
N ALA A 150 -5.54 1.83 21.66
CA ALA A 150 -6.44 1.21 22.64
C ALA A 150 -5.88 1.10 24.07
N TYR A 151 -4.58 1.36 24.29
CA TYR A 151 -3.97 1.32 25.62
C TYR A 151 -3.36 2.68 25.96
N LYS A 152 -4.21 3.64 26.34
CA LYS A 152 -3.90 4.76 27.22
C LYS A 152 -5.10 5.04 28.11
#